data_AF-A0A3D0C893-F1
#
_entry.id   AF-A0A3D0C893-F1
#
_cell.length_a   1.000
_cell.length_b   1.000
_cell.length_c   1.000
_cell.angle_alpha   90.00
_cell.angle_beta   90.00
_cell.angle_gamma   90.00
#
_symmetry.space_group_name_H-M   'P 1'
#
loop_
_entity.id
_entity.type
_entity.pdbx_description
1 polymer ?
#
loop_
_entity_poly.entity_id
_entity_poly.type
_entity_poly.pdbx_seq_one_letter_code
_entity_poly.pdbx_strand_id
1 'polypeptide(L)'
;MNYTDWLQGRFSSLSHASSAETYGYIKQAKSETKFLRGFVGVAVLLAIILPSNMLLSSMGFVPFESIIYWCTFIVVVLISSALSKQAEQKIIKNKLTKIIQAKYT
;
A
#
# COMPACT_ATOMS: atom_id res chain seq x y z
N MET A 1 -10.57 0.27 4.01
CA MET A 1 -11.14 -1.00 3.52
C MET A 1 -11.26 -1.96 4.70
N ASN A 2 -12.43 -2.60 4.87
CA ASN A 2 -12.65 -3.57 5.92
C ASN A 2 -12.10 -4.93 5.47
N TYR A 3 -11.05 -5.42 6.13
CA TYR A 3 -10.40 -6.68 5.78
C TYR A 3 -11.28 -7.89 6.11
N THR A 4 -12.17 -7.74 7.10
CA THR A 4 -13.13 -8.76 7.52
C THR A 4 -14.14 -9.04 6.41
N ASP A 5 -14.76 -7.98 5.86
CA ASP A 5 -15.74 -8.11 4.77
C ASP A 5 -15.11 -8.74 3.52
N TRP A 6 -13.87 -8.35 3.19
CA TRP A 6 -13.12 -8.94 2.08
C TRP A 6 -12.80 -10.42 2.30
N LEU A 7 -12.48 -10.81 3.53
CA LEU A 7 -12.18 -12.20 3.89
C LEU A 7 -13.43 -13.08 3.81
N GLN A 8 -14.55 -12.63 4.37
CA GLN A 8 -15.82 -13.35 4.34
C GLN A 8 -16.30 -13.57 2.90
N GLY A 9 -16.11 -12.58 2.01
CA GLY A 9 -16.44 -12.72 0.59
C GLY A 9 -15.52 -13.65 -0.20
N ARG A 10 -14.28 -13.89 0.26
CA ARG A 10 -13.28 -14.70 -0.47
C ARG A 10 -13.14 -16.13 0.03
N PHE A 11 -13.45 -16.39 1.30
CA PHE A 11 -13.30 -17.70 1.92
C PHE A 11 -14.56 -18.05 2.71
N SER A 12 -15.47 -18.82 2.11
CA SER A 12 -16.67 -19.34 2.79
C SER A 12 -16.33 -20.22 3.99
N SER A 13 -15.15 -20.84 4.01
CA SER A 13 -14.61 -21.66 5.10
C SER A 13 -14.37 -20.88 6.41
N LEU A 14 -14.22 -19.55 6.32
CA LEU A 14 -14.05 -18.67 7.49
C LEU A 14 -15.40 -18.27 8.12
N SER A 15 -16.54 -18.70 7.58
CA SER A 15 -17.86 -18.45 8.18
C SER A 15 -18.00 -19.08 9.57
N HIS A 16 -17.25 -20.16 9.83
CA HIS A 16 -17.20 -20.86 11.12
C HIS A 16 -16.07 -20.39 12.04
N ALA A 17 -15.14 -19.57 11.54
CA ALA A 17 -14.04 -19.04 12.36
C ALA A 17 -14.54 -17.87 13.22
N SER A 18 -14.06 -17.78 14.47
CA SER A 18 -14.49 -16.68 15.33
C SER A 18 -13.99 -15.33 14.81
N SER A 19 -14.76 -14.26 15.05
CA SER A 19 -14.35 -12.89 14.73
C SER A 19 -12.98 -12.53 15.34
N ALA A 20 -12.67 -13.07 16.53
CA ALA A 20 -11.39 -12.87 17.21
C ALA A 20 -10.23 -13.57 16.48
N GLU A 21 -10.47 -14.75 15.91
CA GLU A 21 -9.46 -15.49 15.14
C GLU A 21 -9.15 -14.79 13.81
N THR A 22 -10.19 -14.31 13.12
CA THR A 22 -10.07 -13.50 11.91
C THR A 22 -9.28 -12.21 12.15
N TYR A 23 -9.56 -11.53 13.27
CA TYR A 23 -8.80 -10.34 13.68
C TYR A 23 -7.33 -10.67 13.97
N GLY A 24 -7.06 -11.83 14.59
CA GLY A 24 -5.71 -12.34 14.82
C GLY A 24 -4.89 -12.47 13.54
N TYR A 25 -5.45 -13.08 12.49
CA TYR A 25 -4.78 -13.20 11.20
C TYR A 25 -4.51 -11.86 10.53
N ILE A 26 -5.46 -10.92 10.61
CA ILE A 26 -5.28 -9.57 10.06
C ILE A 26 -4.14 -8.85 10.81
N LYS A 27 -4.09 -8.96 12.14
CA LYS A 27 -3.04 -8.36 12.96
C LYS A 27 -1.68 -8.96 12.63
N GLN A 28 -1.60 -10.28 12.50
CA GLN A 28 -0.39 -10.99 12.11
C GLN A 28 0.08 -10.56 10.70
N ALA A 29 -0.80 -10.58 9.71
CA ALA A 29 -0.48 -10.15 8.34
C ALA A 29 0.03 -8.71 8.30
N LYS A 30 -0.58 -7.79 9.07
CA LYS A 30 -0.11 -6.40 9.17
C LYS A 30 1.27 -6.28 9.83
N SER A 31 1.52 -7.07 10.86
CA SER A 31 2.82 -7.08 11.57
C SER A 31 3.93 -7.58 10.66
N GLU A 32 3.74 -8.76 10.05
CA GLU A 32 4.75 -9.39 9.18
C GLU A 32 5.02 -8.59 7.91
N THR A 33 4.07 -7.79 7.44
CA THR A 33 4.24 -6.95 6.25
C THR A 33 4.69 -5.52 6.55
N LYS A 34 4.88 -5.14 7.82
CA LYS A 34 5.21 -3.75 8.20
C LYS A 34 6.45 -3.22 7.48
N PHE A 35 7.53 -4.00 7.46
CA PHE A 35 8.77 -3.61 6.79
C PHE A 35 8.58 -3.49 5.27
N LEU A 36 8.00 -4.52 4.65
CA LEU A 36 7.75 -4.54 3.20
C LEU A 36 6.86 -3.38 2.75
N ARG A 37 5.81 -3.06 3.52
CA ARG A 37 4.93 -1.92 3.26
C ARG A 37 5.67 -0.59 3.34
N GLY A 38 6.52 -0.41 4.36
CA GLY A 38 7.37 0.78 4.47
C GLY A 38 8.32 0.92 3.28
N PHE A 39 9.01 -0.17 2.92
CA PHE A 39 9.91 -0.21 1.78
C PHE A 39 9.19 0.12 0.46
N VAL A 40 8.04 -0.51 0.21
CA VAL A 40 7.24 -0.26 -1.00
C VAL A 40 6.69 1.16 -1.04
N GLY A 41 6.28 1.73 0.10
CA GLY A 41 5.84 3.11 0.19
C GLY A 41 6.94 4.10 -0.20
N VAL A 42 8.16 3.89 0.28
CA VAL A 42 9.33 4.71 -0.10
C VAL A 42 9.69 4.49 -1.58
N ALA A 43 9.68 3.24 -2.05
CA ALA A 43 9.98 2.93 -3.44
C ALA A 43 8.99 3.58 -4.42
N VAL A 44 7.68 3.56 -4.12
CA VAL A 44 6.64 4.23 -4.91
C VAL A 44 6.87 5.74 -4.96
N LEU A 45 7.18 6.36 -3.81
CA LEU A 45 7.46 7.78 -3.76
C LEU A 45 8.69 8.14 -4.60
N LEU A 46 9.78 7.39 -4.47
CA LEU A 46 11.01 7.59 -5.24
C LEU A 46 10.78 7.41 -6.74
N ALA A 47 10.01 6.38 -7.12
CA ALA A 47 9.70 6.07 -8.52
C ALA A 47 8.88 7.18 -9.21
N ILE A 48 8.23 8.07 -8.45
CA ILE A 48 7.45 9.18 -9.00
C ILE A 48 8.24 10.49 -8.87
N ILE A 49 8.82 10.77 -7.70
CA ILE A 49 9.50 12.04 -7.44
C ILE A 49 10.75 12.22 -8.31
N LEU A 50 11.53 11.17 -8.55
CA LEU A 50 12.76 11.25 -9.36
C LEU A 50 12.44 11.62 -10.82
N PRO A 51 11.58 10.89 -11.55
CA PRO A 51 11.25 11.27 -12.93
C PRO A 51 10.50 12.60 -13.00
N SER A 52 9.64 12.93 -12.03
CA SER A 52 8.99 14.25 -12.00
C SER A 52 10.00 15.40 -11.86
N ASN A 53 11.00 15.26 -10.99
CA ASN A 53 12.05 16.26 -10.85
C ASN A 53 12.93 16.37 -12.10
N MET A 54 13.29 15.24 -12.72
CA MET A 54 14.06 15.25 -13.98
C MET A 54 13.28 15.94 -15.11
N LEU A 55 11.97 15.69 -15.19
CA LEU A 55 11.09 16.33 -16.18
C LEU A 55 10.98 17.84 -15.95
N LEU A 56 10.75 18.28 -14.71
CA LEU A 56 10.69 19.70 -14.38
C LEU A 56 12.01 20.41 -14.69
N SER A 57 13.14 19.80 -14.31
CA SER A 57 14.46 20.33 -14.61
C SER A 57 14.72 20.44 -16.12
N SER A 58 14.27 19.45 -16.91
CA SER A 58 14.37 19.49 -18.39
C SER A 58 13.56 20.63 -19.03
N MET A 59 12.51 21.10 -18.34
CA MET A 59 11.69 22.23 -18.77
C MET A 59 12.22 23.58 -18.24
N GLY A 60 13.38 23.59 -17.56
CA GLY A 60 13.99 24.79 -17.02
C GLY A 60 13.41 25.26 -15.69
N PHE A 61 12.57 24.45 -15.03
CA PHE A 61 12.07 24.78 -13.70
C PHE A 61 13.11 24.46 -12.62
N VAL A 62 13.51 25.48 -11.88
CA VAL A 62 14.39 25.34 -10.72
C VAL A 62 13.61 24.73 -9.55
N PRO A 63 14.16 23.71 -8.86
CA PRO A 63 13.53 23.15 -7.67
C PRO A 63 13.23 24.21 -6.62
N PHE A 64 12.06 24.13 -6.00
CA PHE A 64 11.61 24.99 -4.88
C PHE A 64 11.36 26.48 -5.21
N GLU A 65 11.76 26.97 -6.38
CA GLU A 65 11.59 28.39 -6.75
C GLU A 65 10.34 28.69 -7.58
N SER A 66 9.75 27.66 -8.21
CA SER A 66 8.59 27.83 -9.07
C SER A 66 7.29 27.37 -8.40
N ILE A 67 6.21 28.13 -8.58
CA ILE A 67 4.85 27.70 -8.20
C ILE A 67 4.51 26.38 -8.89
N ILE A 68 4.95 26.19 -10.14
CA ILE A 68 4.74 24.95 -10.90
C ILE A 68 5.41 23.77 -10.20
N TYR A 69 6.63 23.95 -9.67
CA TYR A 69 7.32 22.91 -8.90
C TYR A 69 6.51 22.51 -7.66
N TRP A 70 6.00 23.48 -6.90
CA TRP A 70 5.18 23.21 -5.72
C TRP A 70 3.86 22.51 -6.06
N CYS A 71 3.18 22.93 -7.15
CA CYS A 71 1.98 22.25 -7.65
C CYS A 71 2.28 20.79 -8.03
N THR A 72 3.35 20.55 -8.79
CA THR A 72 3.76 19.20 -9.18
C THR A 72 4.12 18.37 -7.95
N PHE A 73 4.83 18.93 -6.98
CA PHE A 73 5.18 18.23 -5.74
C PHE A 73 3.93 17.75 -4.98
N ILE A 74 2.91 18.60 -4.84
CA ILE A 74 1.62 18.23 -4.22
C ILE A 74 0.98 17.07 -4.99
N VAL A 75 0.93 17.15 -6.31
CA VAL A 75 0.37 16.09 -7.17
C VAL A 75 1.13 14.78 -6.99
N VAL A 76 2.47 14.82 -6.98
CA VAL A 76 3.33 13.66 -6.75
C VAL A 76 3.03 13.02 -5.40
N VAL A 77 2.91 13.80 -4.33
CA VAL A 77 2.59 13.29 -2.99
C VAL A 77 1.22 12.62 -2.97
N LEU A 78 0.21 13.21 -3.59
CA LEU A 78 -1.15 12.63 -3.66
C LEU A 78 -1.18 11.31 -4.43
N ILE A 79 -0.55 11.26 -5.61
CA ILE A 79 -0.48 10.05 -6.44
C ILE A 79 0.31 8.96 -5.72
N SER A 80 1.46 9.30 -5.14
CA SER A 80 2.30 8.36 -4.40
C SER A 80 1.56 7.78 -3.19
N SER A 81 0.79 8.60 -2.47
CA SER A 81 -0.04 8.15 -1.35
C SER A 81 -1.13 7.19 -1.79
N ALA A 82 -1.82 7.49 -2.89
CA ALA A 82 -2.85 6.61 -3.44
C ALA A 82 -2.29 5.25 -3.88
N LEU A 83 -1.17 5.25 -4.61
CA LEU A 83 -0.50 4.03 -5.07
C LEU A 83 0.06 3.22 -3.89
N SER A 84 0.69 3.88 -2.92
CA SER A 84 1.19 3.24 -1.71
C SER A 84 0.06 2.52 -0.98
N LYS A 85 -1.10 3.16 -0.76
CA LYS A 85 -2.27 2.52 -0.14
C LYS A 85 -2.75 1.29 -0.91
N GLN A 86 -2.76 1.32 -2.24
CA GLN A 86 -3.15 0.16 -3.05
C GLN A 86 -2.14 -0.99 -2.92
N ALA A 87 -0.84 -0.67 -2.97
CA ALA A 87 0.22 -1.65 -2.82
C ALA A 87 0.20 -2.29 -1.42
N GLU A 88 0.04 -1.48 -0.37
CA GLU A 88 -0.10 -1.97 1.01
C GLU A 88 -1.27 -2.95 1.15
N GLN A 89 -2.43 -2.62 0.57
CA GLN A 89 -3.59 -3.50 0.61
C GLN A 89 -3.32 -4.83 -0.10
N LYS A 90 -2.65 -4.80 -1.26
CA LYS A 90 -2.31 -6.01 -2.02
C LYS A 90 -1.33 -6.89 -1.25
N ILE A 91 -0.33 -6.29 -0.60
CA ILE A 91 0.66 -6.99 0.23
C ILE A 91 -0.02 -7.68 1.42
N ILE A 92 -0.87 -6.95 2.17
CA ILE A 92 -1.59 -7.51 3.32
C ILE A 92 -2.51 -8.64 2.87
N LYS A 93 -3.29 -8.45 1.80
CA LYS A 93 -4.21 -9.47 1.27
C LYS A 93 -3.46 -10.74 0.85
N ASN A 94 -2.35 -10.61 0.12
CA ASN A 94 -1.53 -11.76 -0.28
C ASN A 94 -1.00 -12.53 0.93
N LYS A 95 -0.52 -11.82 1.96
CA LYS A 95 -0.01 -12.46 3.17
C LYS A 95 -1.13 -13.14 3.97
N LEU A 96 -2.28 -12.48 4.09
CA LEU A 96 -3.47 -12.99 4.75
C LEU A 96 -3.99 -14.26 4.08
N THR A 97 -4.04 -14.30 2.74
CA THR A 97 -4.36 -15.51 1.98
C THR A 97 -3.39 -16.65 2.26
N LYS A 98 -2.08 -16.39 2.31
CA LYS A 98 -1.09 -17.42 2.65
C LYS A 98 -1.28 -17.98 4.07
N ILE A 99 -1.58 -17.13 5.06
CA ILE A 99 -1.82 -17.55 6.45
C ILE A 99 -3.06 -18.47 6.53
N ILE A 100 -4.15 -18.10 5.85
CA ILE A 100 -5.39 -18.89 5.84
C ILE A 100 -5.18 -20.20 5.09
N GLN A 101 -4.57 -20.19 3.90
CA GLN A 101 -4.32 -21.41 3.14
C GLN A 101 -3.46 -22.41 3.91
N ALA A 102 -2.44 -21.94 4.63
CA ALA A 102 -1.58 -22.81 5.44
C ALA A 102 -2.31 -23.47 6.63
N LYS A 103 -3.47 -22.95 7.04
CA LYS A 103 -4.22 -23.45 8.20
C LYS A 103 -5.46 -24.27 7.84
N TYR A 104 -6.00 -24.09 6.64
CA TYR A 104 -7.20 -24.81 6.14
C TYR A 104 -6.92 -25.74 4.95
N THR A 105 -5.63 -26.01 4.67
CA THR A 105 -5.17 -27.12 3.82
C THR A 105 -4.56 -28.18 4.73
#